data_AF-A0A3Q7YC77-F1
#
_entry.id   AF-A0A3Q7YC77-F1
#
_cell.length_a   1.000
_cell.length_b   1.000
_cell.length_c   1.000
_cell.angle_alpha   90.00
_cell.angle_beta   90.00
_cell.angle_gamma   90.00
#
_symmetry.space_group_name_H-M   'P 1'
#
loop_
_entity.id
_entity.type
_entity.pdbx_description
1 polymer ?
#
loop_
_entity_poly.entity_id
_entity_poly.type
_entity_poly.pdbx_seq_one_letter_code
_entity_poly.pdbx_strand_id
1 'polypeptide(L)'
;MEDHVPEPQLEEDVPEPQMEHADDAGFPGGPTLRHVLTQYEHHVARRLWEGEDRGPLKVITHGLKLKKFSEVPVPHPVERWIRESGLLPLSSAYLTMVDAGLVSAFIERWHRETSSFHLPFGEMTITLDDVATLLHISPNGKFFDAPVNMSTNNAARAAHEYLGATWEESLAEINFNKCAQYRLQWLRDLYSRLIQTNQFECAARAYLLHLVGSTIFADKTHTRVEAKYISLFIDLARCRHYSWAAAALVFLYDNMGDGAVHDTRQLGGYMTLLQCWIYEHFPRICKRGDGGAVPAHLPRACRWIAKHAVEGGLVTYRQRLDALLLEDVLFTPYDDDRANHPFEDISMFSGYLRCGGVSVPYLPERCLRQFGHRRTAELVRRGINLVEPFSEIYEILSELCLMYDV
;
A
#
# COMPACT_ATOMS: atom_id res chain seq x y z
N MET A 1 -78.58 -42.91 -20.03
CA MET A 1 -78.10 -42.36 -18.74
C MET A 1 -76.60 -42.51 -18.79
N GLU A 2 -75.94 -41.40 -19.06
CA GLU A 2 -74.49 -41.25 -19.06
C GLU A 2 -73.99 -41.46 -17.63
N ASP A 3 -73.01 -42.33 -17.45
CA ASP A 3 -72.21 -42.37 -16.23
C ASP A 3 -70.76 -42.02 -16.60
N HIS A 4 -70.32 -40.92 -16.01
CA HIS A 4 -69.09 -40.20 -16.25
C HIS A 4 -67.97 -40.82 -15.41
N VAL A 5 -66.96 -41.40 -16.05
CA VAL A 5 -65.72 -41.84 -15.40
C VAL A 5 -64.67 -40.73 -15.58
N PRO A 6 -64.03 -40.20 -14.53
CA PRO A 6 -63.10 -39.08 -14.66
C PRO A 6 -61.77 -39.53 -15.27
N GLU A 7 -61.26 -38.74 -16.23
CA GLU A 7 -59.90 -38.83 -16.76
C GLU A 7 -58.86 -38.37 -15.71
N PRO A 8 -57.63 -38.91 -15.74
CA PRO A 8 -56.58 -38.54 -14.79
C PRO A 8 -56.07 -37.11 -15.06
N GLN A 9 -55.86 -36.36 -13.99
CA GLN A 9 -55.28 -35.02 -14.00
C GLN A 9 -53.83 -35.08 -14.50
N LEU A 10 -53.55 -34.36 -15.60
CA LEU A 10 -52.21 -34.04 -16.06
C LEU A 10 -51.53 -33.16 -15.01
N GLU A 11 -50.34 -33.57 -14.57
CA GLU A 11 -49.46 -32.78 -13.71
C GLU A 11 -49.23 -31.39 -14.33
N GLU A 12 -49.49 -30.33 -13.57
CA GLU A 12 -49.10 -28.97 -13.93
C GLU A 12 -47.57 -28.87 -13.88
N ASP A 13 -46.94 -28.64 -15.04
CA ASP A 13 -45.53 -28.27 -15.16
C ASP A 13 -45.25 -27.04 -14.29
N VAL A 14 -44.49 -27.23 -13.21
CA VAL A 14 -43.91 -26.14 -12.43
C VAL A 14 -42.86 -25.48 -13.33
N PRO A 15 -42.96 -24.17 -13.66
CA PRO A 15 -41.91 -23.53 -14.44
C PRO A 15 -40.62 -23.53 -13.63
N GLU A 16 -39.56 -24.14 -14.17
CA GLU A 16 -38.21 -23.92 -13.66
C GLU A 16 -37.93 -22.41 -13.61
N PRO A 17 -37.31 -21.90 -12.53
CA PRO A 17 -36.99 -20.49 -12.45
C PRO A 17 -36.01 -20.15 -13.57
N GLN A 18 -36.48 -19.40 -14.56
CA GLN A 18 -35.63 -18.78 -15.55
C GLN A 18 -34.66 -17.87 -14.80
N MET A 19 -33.40 -18.28 -14.69
CA MET A 19 -32.31 -17.37 -14.39
C MET A 19 -32.33 -16.32 -15.51
N GLU A 20 -32.86 -15.14 -15.22
CA GLU A 20 -32.64 -13.96 -16.04
C GLU A 20 -31.11 -13.83 -16.20
N HIS A 21 -30.63 -14.12 -17.41
CA HIS A 21 -29.30 -13.73 -17.84
C HIS A 21 -29.28 -12.20 -17.83
N ALA A 22 -28.93 -11.62 -16.68
CA ALA A 22 -28.60 -10.21 -16.57
C ALA A 22 -27.56 -9.92 -17.65
N ASP A 23 -27.90 -8.98 -18.52
CA ASP A 23 -27.11 -8.50 -19.65
C ASP A 23 -25.62 -8.41 -19.28
N ASP A 24 -24.82 -9.39 -19.69
CA ASP A 24 -23.39 -9.56 -19.34
C ASP A 24 -22.49 -8.57 -20.12
N ALA A 25 -23.07 -7.46 -20.57
CA ALA A 25 -22.33 -6.37 -21.17
C ALA A 25 -21.44 -5.74 -20.07
N GLY A 26 -20.12 -5.91 -20.19
CA GLY A 26 -19.12 -5.31 -19.31
C GLY A 26 -19.19 -3.79 -19.17
N PHE A 27 -18.23 -3.22 -18.45
CA PHE A 27 -18.17 -1.76 -18.31
C PHE A 27 -17.51 -1.14 -19.56
N PRO A 28 -18.13 -0.12 -20.19
CA PRO A 28 -17.48 0.65 -21.26
C PRO A 28 -16.13 1.21 -20.79
N GLY A 29 -15.06 0.94 -21.54
CA GLY A 29 -13.70 1.34 -21.17
C GLY A 29 -13.11 0.59 -19.96
N GLY A 30 -13.79 -0.45 -19.47
CA GLY A 30 -13.39 -1.30 -18.34
C GLY A 30 -13.39 -2.79 -18.71
N PRO A 31 -13.53 -3.69 -17.72
CA PRO A 31 -13.54 -5.12 -17.96
C PRO A 31 -14.79 -5.54 -18.75
N THR A 32 -14.58 -6.42 -19.74
CA THR A 32 -15.66 -7.00 -20.56
C THR A 32 -16.56 -7.91 -19.73
N LEU A 33 -15.99 -8.58 -18.72
CA LEU A 33 -16.71 -9.46 -17.80
C LEU A 33 -16.80 -8.80 -16.42
N ARG A 34 -18.03 -8.54 -15.94
CA ARG A 34 -18.24 -7.80 -14.68
C ARG A 34 -17.74 -8.54 -13.44
N HIS A 35 -17.62 -9.86 -13.51
CA HIS A 35 -17.19 -10.70 -12.39
C HIS A 35 -15.66 -10.78 -12.22
N VAL A 36 -14.87 -10.31 -13.19
CA VAL A 36 -13.40 -10.33 -13.11
C VAL A 36 -12.86 -9.22 -12.22
N LEU A 37 -13.52 -8.05 -12.22
CA LEU A 37 -13.24 -6.94 -11.31
C LEU A 37 -14.57 -6.46 -10.72
N THR A 38 -15.03 -7.16 -9.70
CA THR A 38 -16.34 -6.94 -9.07
C THR A 38 -16.46 -5.53 -8.46
N GLN A 39 -15.33 -4.91 -8.08
CA GLN A 39 -15.32 -3.57 -7.48
C GLN A 39 -15.21 -2.45 -8.54
N TYR A 40 -15.09 -2.79 -9.82
CA TYR A 40 -14.96 -1.78 -10.89
C TYR A 40 -16.17 -0.85 -10.97
N GLU A 41 -17.34 -1.30 -10.49
CA GLU A 41 -18.55 -0.48 -10.46
C GLU A 41 -18.40 0.83 -9.68
N HIS A 42 -17.52 0.86 -8.68
CA HIS A 42 -17.22 2.02 -7.83
C HIS A 42 -15.91 2.72 -8.22
N HIS A 43 -15.18 2.16 -9.19
CA HIS A 43 -13.86 2.63 -9.56
C HIS A 43 -13.93 3.98 -10.29
N VAL A 44 -12.94 4.83 -10.04
CA VAL A 44 -12.85 6.19 -10.60
C VAL A 44 -12.83 6.19 -12.13
N ALA A 45 -12.19 5.20 -12.75
CA ALA A 45 -12.11 5.11 -14.21
C ALA A 45 -13.49 4.94 -14.88
N ARG A 46 -14.42 4.24 -14.23
CA ARG A 46 -15.80 4.12 -14.72
C ARG A 46 -16.48 5.49 -14.80
N ARG A 47 -16.44 6.24 -13.69
CA ARG A 47 -17.07 7.57 -13.60
C ARG A 47 -16.40 8.57 -14.53
N LEU A 48 -15.08 8.49 -14.68
CA LEU A 48 -14.34 9.28 -15.68
C LEU A 48 -14.81 8.99 -17.11
N TRP A 49 -15.06 7.72 -17.45
CA TRP A 49 -15.61 7.33 -18.75
C TRP A 49 -17.01 7.91 -18.99
N GLU A 50 -17.82 8.02 -17.93
CA GLU A 50 -19.16 8.64 -17.95
C GLU A 50 -19.10 10.19 -17.96
N GLY A 51 -17.90 10.79 -17.95
CA GLY A 51 -17.69 12.24 -17.96
C GLY A 51 -17.69 12.90 -16.58
N GLU A 52 -17.75 12.12 -15.50
CA GLU A 52 -17.70 12.58 -14.13
C GLU A 52 -16.25 12.60 -13.62
N ASP A 53 -15.54 13.72 -13.85
CA ASP A 53 -14.18 13.91 -13.34
C ASP A 53 -14.19 14.45 -11.91
N ARG A 54 -13.65 13.64 -11.00
CA ARG A 54 -13.53 13.98 -9.59
C ARG A 54 -12.38 14.96 -9.29
N GLY A 55 -11.48 15.18 -10.24
CA GLY A 55 -10.25 15.96 -10.10
C GLY A 55 -9.14 15.25 -9.30
N PRO A 56 -8.02 15.95 -9.00
CA PRO A 56 -6.92 15.36 -8.24
C PRO A 56 -7.30 15.09 -6.78
N LEU A 57 -6.79 13.99 -6.25
CA LEU A 57 -6.86 13.66 -4.83
C LEU A 57 -6.08 14.69 -4.00
N LYS A 58 -6.62 15.03 -2.84
CA LYS A 58 -5.82 15.67 -1.79
C LYS A 58 -4.90 14.61 -1.20
N VAL A 59 -3.62 14.66 -1.54
CA VAL A 59 -2.61 13.72 -1.08
C VAL A 59 -2.04 14.15 0.28
N ILE A 60 -2.11 13.26 1.27
CA ILE A 60 -1.67 13.54 2.63
C ILE A 60 -0.19 13.14 2.75
N THR A 61 0.64 14.07 3.21
CA THR A 61 2.07 13.83 3.37
C THR A 61 2.57 14.32 4.73
N HIS A 62 3.59 13.63 5.23
CA HIS A 62 4.22 13.94 6.50
C HIS A 62 5.68 14.35 6.35
N GLY A 63 6.19 14.53 5.13
CA GLY A 63 7.60 14.86 4.87
C GLY A 63 8.09 16.12 5.59
N LEU A 64 7.30 17.18 5.63
CA LEU A 64 7.63 18.38 6.42
C LEU A 64 7.62 18.12 7.93
N LYS A 65 6.77 17.21 8.42
CA LYS A 65 6.74 16.82 9.84
C LYS A 65 7.98 15.99 10.19
N LEU A 66 8.36 15.06 9.32
CA LEU A 66 9.57 14.26 9.44
C LEU A 66 10.82 15.14 9.39
N LYS A 67 10.88 16.11 8.48
CA LYS A 67 11.95 17.12 8.45
C LYS A 67 12.07 17.90 9.76
N LYS A 68 10.95 18.37 10.31
CA LYS A 68 10.96 19.06 11.61
C LYS A 68 11.35 18.12 12.75
N PHE A 69 11.04 16.83 12.63
CA PHE A 69 11.39 15.86 13.66
C PHE A 69 12.85 15.44 13.61
N SER A 70 13.47 15.41 12.42
CA SER A 70 14.90 15.15 12.26
C SER A 70 15.80 16.28 12.79
N GLU A 71 15.23 17.47 13.04
CA GLU A 71 15.89 18.57 13.75
C GLU A 71 15.96 18.34 15.28
N VAL A 72 15.15 17.41 15.83
CA VAL A 72 15.18 17.09 17.26
C VAL A 72 16.31 16.10 17.54
N PRO A 73 17.15 16.32 18.58
CA PRO A 73 18.25 15.42 18.90
C PRO A 73 17.80 13.97 19.14
N VAL A 74 18.61 13.02 18.68
CA VAL A 74 18.47 11.59 18.97
C VAL A 74 19.66 11.13 19.81
N PRO A 75 19.51 11.04 21.15
CA PRO A 75 20.57 10.53 22.02
C PRO A 75 20.95 9.10 21.65
N HIS A 76 22.23 8.75 21.81
CA HIS A 76 22.75 7.41 21.47
C HIS A 76 21.92 6.24 22.06
N PRO A 77 21.43 6.29 23.32
CA PRO A 77 20.56 5.22 23.84
C PRO A 77 19.24 5.04 23.08
N VAL A 78 18.66 6.13 22.56
CA VAL A 78 17.43 6.08 21.76
C VAL A 78 17.74 5.60 20.34
N GLU A 79 18.80 6.14 19.73
CA GLU A 79 19.24 5.76 18.39
C GLU A 79 19.47 4.25 18.27
N ARG A 80 20.07 3.65 19.32
CA ARG A 80 20.25 2.21 19.42
C ARG A 80 18.95 1.44 19.20
N TRP A 81 17.88 1.79 19.91
CA TRP A 81 16.58 1.13 19.76
C TRP A 81 15.97 1.34 18.37
N ILE A 82 16.12 2.55 17.81
CA ILE A 82 15.62 2.85 16.46
C ILE A 82 16.35 2.00 15.42
N ARG A 83 17.67 1.88 15.54
CA ARG A 83 18.50 1.05 14.67
C ARG A 83 18.17 -0.43 14.81
N GLU A 84 18.11 -0.93 16.05
CA GLU A 84 17.77 -2.33 16.33
C GLU A 84 16.36 -2.69 15.84
N SER A 85 15.41 -1.74 15.81
CA SER A 85 14.07 -1.99 15.27
C SER A 85 14.03 -2.24 13.75
N GLY A 86 15.08 -1.88 13.01
CA GLY A 86 15.12 -1.89 11.55
C GLY A 86 14.45 -0.69 10.88
N LEU A 87 13.95 0.29 11.65
CA LEU A 87 13.18 1.44 11.14
C LEU A 87 13.99 2.73 10.98
N LEU A 88 15.26 2.75 11.43
CA LEU A 88 16.14 3.93 11.28
C LEU A 88 16.15 4.55 9.87
N PRO A 89 16.19 3.77 8.77
CA PRO A 89 16.19 4.33 7.42
C PRO A 89 14.97 5.22 7.12
N LEU A 90 13.81 4.98 7.74
CA LEU A 90 12.62 5.80 7.54
C LEU A 90 12.78 7.24 8.06
N SER A 91 13.74 7.48 8.95
CA SER A 91 14.04 8.82 9.45
C SER A 91 14.61 9.75 8.37
N SER A 92 15.15 9.21 7.28
CA SER A 92 15.66 9.95 6.11
C SER A 92 14.92 9.65 4.81
N ALA A 93 14.18 8.54 4.72
CA ALA A 93 13.39 8.16 3.55
C ALA A 93 12.06 8.94 3.47
N TYR A 94 12.13 10.25 3.20
CA TYR A 94 10.93 11.07 2.98
C TYR A 94 11.13 12.13 1.91
N LEU A 95 10.08 12.40 1.14
CA LEU A 95 9.97 13.57 0.29
C LEU A 95 9.26 14.68 1.06
N THR A 96 9.79 15.90 1.04
CA THR A 96 9.16 17.08 1.70
C THR A 96 7.87 17.52 1.02
N MET A 97 7.68 17.14 -0.24
CA MET A 97 6.48 17.38 -1.03
C MET A 97 6.22 16.18 -1.95
N VAL A 98 4.96 16.00 -2.33
CA VAL A 98 4.50 14.94 -3.24
C VAL A 98 3.69 15.59 -4.36
N ASP A 99 3.84 15.07 -5.57
CA ASP A 99 3.09 15.56 -6.73
C ASP A 99 1.71 14.92 -6.74
N ALA A 100 0.71 15.67 -6.28
CA ALA A 100 -0.66 15.19 -6.18
C ALA A 100 -1.27 14.83 -7.55
N GLY A 101 -0.88 15.52 -8.62
CA GLY A 101 -1.37 15.21 -9.96
C GLY A 101 -0.81 13.88 -10.47
N LEU A 102 0.49 13.67 -10.27
CA LEU A 102 1.16 12.41 -10.63
C LEU A 102 0.57 11.24 -9.87
N VAL A 103 0.49 11.35 -8.54
CA VAL A 103 -0.06 10.31 -7.68
C VAL A 103 -1.51 10.02 -8.06
N SER A 104 -2.35 11.05 -8.24
CA SER A 104 -3.76 10.85 -8.62
C SER A 104 -3.89 10.09 -9.95
N ALA A 105 -3.07 10.40 -10.94
CA ALA A 105 -3.08 9.73 -12.24
C ALA A 105 -2.74 8.24 -12.13
N PHE A 106 -1.79 7.87 -11.26
CA PHE A 106 -1.45 6.47 -10.99
C PHE A 106 -2.55 5.76 -10.19
N ILE A 107 -3.18 6.44 -9.22
CA ILE A 107 -4.28 5.86 -8.42
C ILE A 107 -5.50 5.55 -9.30
N GLU A 108 -5.74 6.31 -10.36
CA GLU A 108 -6.77 5.99 -11.36
C GLU A 108 -6.50 4.71 -12.15
N ARG A 109 -5.29 4.15 -12.06
CA ARG A 109 -4.90 2.87 -12.66
C ARG A 109 -4.82 1.75 -11.63
N TRP A 110 -5.03 2.02 -10.35
CA TRP A 110 -4.87 1.03 -9.30
C TRP A 110 -6.13 0.19 -9.10
N HIS A 111 -5.99 -1.14 -9.15
CA HIS A 111 -7.09 -2.07 -8.91
C HIS A 111 -6.86 -2.85 -7.62
N ARG A 112 -7.79 -2.69 -6.66
CA ARG A 112 -7.70 -3.31 -5.32
C ARG A 112 -7.71 -4.84 -5.37
N GLU A 113 -8.60 -5.41 -6.19
CA GLU A 113 -8.81 -6.87 -6.30
C GLU A 113 -7.55 -7.60 -6.77
N THR A 114 -6.77 -6.94 -7.63
CA THR A 114 -5.55 -7.51 -8.18
C THR A 114 -4.27 -6.97 -7.54
N SER A 115 -4.41 -5.91 -6.72
CA SER A 115 -3.32 -5.16 -6.09
C SER A 115 -2.21 -4.79 -7.09
N SER A 116 -2.62 -4.23 -8.22
CA SER A 116 -1.74 -3.81 -9.30
C SER A 116 -2.25 -2.57 -10.00
N PHE A 117 -1.34 -1.83 -10.61
CA PHE A 117 -1.61 -0.81 -11.61
C PHE A 117 -1.87 -1.45 -12.96
N HIS A 118 -2.95 -1.05 -13.64
CA HIS A 118 -3.31 -1.48 -14.98
C HIS A 118 -2.89 -0.39 -15.98
N LEU A 119 -1.79 -0.63 -16.69
CA LEU A 119 -1.16 0.31 -17.62
C LEU A 119 -1.28 -0.20 -19.06
N PRO A 120 -1.08 0.64 -20.10
CA PRO A 120 -1.28 0.22 -21.50
C PRO A 120 -0.46 -1.00 -21.94
N PHE A 121 0.71 -1.22 -21.32
CA PHE A 121 1.59 -2.36 -21.63
C PHE A 121 1.32 -3.61 -20.78
N GLY A 122 0.46 -3.51 -19.77
CA GLY A 122 0.16 -4.57 -18.81
C GLY A 122 0.22 -4.09 -17.36
N GLU A 123 0.31 -5.06 -16.45
CA GLU A 123 0.27 -4.79 -15.03
C GLU A 123 1.65 -4.55 -14.43
N MET A 124 1.68 -3.68 -13.41
CA MET A 124 2.82 -3.48 -12.53
C MET A 124 2.32 -3.26 -11.11
N THR A 125 3.16 -3.51 -10.12
CA THR A 125 2.84 -3.21 -8.72
C THR A 125 4.07 -2.82 -7.93
N ILE A 126 3.88 -2.27 -6.74
CA ILE A 126 4.98 -2.06 -5.78
C ILE A 126 5.20 -3.39 -5.09
N THR A 127 6.39 -3.95 -5.16
CA THR A 127 6.76 -5.26 -4.63
C THR A 127 7.44 -5.14 -3.27
N LEU A 128 7.57 -6.24 -2.54
CA LEU A 128 8.38 -6.26 -1.32
C LEU A 128 9.85 -5.90 -1.60
N ASP A 129 10.37 -6.25 -2.78
CA ASP A 129 11.72 -5.87 -3.24
C ASP A 129 11.86 -4.36 -3.44
N ASP A 130 10.83 -3.72 -4.01
CA ASP A 130 10.76 -2.26 -4.12
C ASP A 130 10.79 -1.61 -2.73
N VAL A 131 10.02 -2.13 -1.77
CA VAL A 131 9.98 -1.58 -0.40
C VAL A 131 11.33 -1.76 0.31
N ALA A 132 11.92 -2.95 0.20
CA ALA A 132 13.22 -3.25 0.79
C ALA A 132 14.32 -2.36 0.22
N THR A 133 14.35 -2.19 -1.11
CA THR A 133 15.40 -1.40 -1.78
C THR A 133 15.18 0.11 -1.64
N LEU A 134 13.95 0.61 -1.74
CA LEU A 134 13.67 2.04 -1.64
C LEU A 134 13.82 2.58 -0.22
N LEU A 135 13.38 1.79 0.78
CA LEU A 135 13.26 2.25 2.16
C LEU A 135 14.25 1.58 3.11
N HIS A 136 14.97 0.55 2.69
CA HIS A 136 15.90 -0.25 3.52
C HIS A 136 15.22 -0.83 4.77
N ILE A 137 13.96 -1.26 4.65
CA ILE A 137 13.24 -1.97 5.72
C ILE A 137 13.02 -3.42 5.33
N SER A 138 13.18 -4.33 6.31
CA SER A 138 13.18 -5.77 6.05
C SER A 138 11.81 -6.30 5.60
N PRO A 139 11.76 -7.13 4.53
CA PRO A 139 10.60 -7.93 4.18
C PRO A 139 10.47 -9.19 5.03
N ASN A 140 11.53 -9.63 5.68
CA ASN A 140 11.49 -10.75 6.62
C ASN A 140 10.83 -10.36 7.94
N GLY A 141 10.13 -11.34 8.53
CA GLY A 141 9.56 -11.23 9.85
C GLY A 141 8.11 -11.69 9.90
N LYS A 142 7.52 -11.64 11.08
CA LYS A 142 6.10 -11.94 11.29
C LYS A 142 5.25 -10.76 10.86
N PHE A 143 4.05 -11.05 10.38
CA PHE A 143 3.00 -10.05 10.24
C PHE A 143 2.58 -9.53 11.62
N PHE A 144 2.07 -8.31 11.64
CA PHE A 144 1.53 -7.70 12.83
C PHE A 144 0.03 -7.96 12.90
N ASP A 145 -0.38 -8.73 13.89
CA ASP A 145 -1.79 -8.85 14.27
C ASP A 145 -2.11 -7.76 15.30
N ALA A 146 -2.96 -6.80 14.95
CA ALA A 146 -3.34 -5.75 15.89
C ALA A 146 -4.19 -6.34 17.03
N PRO A 147 -4.06 -5.81 18.26
CA PRO A 147 -5.04 -6.04 19.31
C PRO A 147 -6.43 -5.58 18.82
N VAL A 148 -7.46 -6.40 19.03
CA VAL A 148 -8.84 -6.06 18.68
C VAL A 148 -9.28 -4.82 19.47
N ASN A 149 -9.79 -3.81 18.76
CA ASN A 149 -10.43 -2.59 19.25
C ASN A 149 -9.76 -1.90 20.46
N MET A 150 -8.92 -0.91 20.18
CA MET A 150 -8.37 -0.01 21.19
C MET A 150 -9.44 1.02 21.64
N SER A 151 -9.90 0.92 22.89
CA SER A 151 -10.79 1.94 23.48
C SER A 151 -10.02 3.21 23.87
N THR A 152 -10.72 4.33 24.03
CA THR A 152 -10.13 5.60 24.51
C THR A 152 -9.46 5.45 25.88
N ASN A 153 -10.07 4.71 26.80
CA ASN A 153 -9.49 4.42 28.12
C ASN A 153 -8.22 3.58 28.01
N ASN A 154 -8.21 2.55 27.15
CA ASN A 154 -7.02 1.73 26.91
C ASN A 154 -5.92 2.53 26.21
N ALA A 155 -6.27 3.46 25.32
CA ALA A 155 -5.31 4.37 24.71
C ALA A 155 -4.70 5.33 25.74
N ALA A 156 -5.47 5.91 26.65
CA ALA A 156 -4.92 6.73 27.73
C ALA A 156 -3.98 5.91 28.62
N ARG A 157 -4.38 4.67 28.96
CA ARG A 157 -3.54 3.76 29.75
C ARG A 157 -2.25 3.38 29.06
N ALA A 158 -2.30 3.07 27.76
CA ALA A 158 -1.11 2.72 27.00
C ALA A 158 -0.11 3.89 26.88
N ALA A 159 -0.62 5.12 26.74
CA ALA A 159 0.22 6.33 26.76
C ALA A 159 0.92 6.50 28.12
N HIS A 160 0.20 6.30 29.22
CA HIS A 160 0.75 6.39 30.56
C HIS A 160 1.79 5.29 30.85
N GLU A 161 1.44 4.03 30.58
CA GLU A 161 2.27 2.86 30.90
C GLU A 161 3.52 2.76 30.01
N TYR A 162 3.40 3.04 28.71
CA TYR A 162 4.48 2.73 27.76
C TYR A 162 5.15 3.96 27.15
N LEU A 163 4.47 5.11 27.04
CA LEU A 163 5.08 6.32 26.48
C LEU A 163 5.64 7.28 27.54
N GLY A 164 5.50 6.99 28.83
CA GLY A 164 6.02 7.87 29.90
C GLY A 164 5.29 9.21 30.01
N ALA A 165 4.05 9.29 29.52
CA ALA A 165 3.15 10.43 29.78
C ALA A 165 2.55 10.32 31.19
N THR A 166 2.21 11.45 31.82
CA THR A 166 1.40 11.38 33.05
C THR A 166 -0.01 10.91 32.71
N TRP A 167 -0.76 10.46 33.72
CA TRP A 167 -2.15 10.06 33.52
C TRP A 167 -3.01 11.23 33.04
N GLU A 168 -2.78 12.43 33.58
CA GLU A 168 -3.49 13.65 33.21
C GLU A 168 -3.18 14.06 31.75
N GLU A 169 -1.91 14.00 31.34
CA GLU A 169 -1.52 14.28 29.94
C GLU A 169 -2.17 13.29 28.98
N SER A 170 -2.20 12.01 29.36
CA SER A 170 -2.79 10.93 28.55
C SER A 170 -4.29 11.12 28.37
N LEU A 171 -5.02 11.44 29.44
CA LEU A 171 -6.44 11.77 29.38
C LEU A 171 -6.70 13.03 28.57
N ALA A 172 -5.89 14.07 28.75
CA ALA A 172 -6.02 15.32 28.00
C ALA A 172 -5.86 15.09 26.48
N GLU A 173 -4.89 14.29 26.06
CA GLU A 173 -4.67 13.96 24.66
C GLU A 173 -5.86 13.21 24.04
N ILE A 174 -6.35 12.18 24.74
CA ILE A 174 -7.49 11.39 24.26
C ILE A 174 -8.79 12.21 24.25
N ASN A 175 -9.04 13.02 25.29
CA ASN A 175 -10.23 13.89 25.36
C ASN A 175 -10.21 14.99 24.28
N PHE A 176 -9.04 15.52 23.96
CA PHE A 176 -8.87 16.48 22.88
C PHE A 176 -9.22 15.85 21.52
N ASN A 177 -8.76 14.62 21.28
CA ASN A 177 -9.00 13.93 20.00
C ASN A 177 -10.40 13.30 19.90
N LYS A 178 -11.02 12.97 21.04
CA LYS A 178 -12.26 12.19 21.16
C LYS A 178 -12.20 10.85 20.43
N CYS A 179 -11.00 10.29 20.29
CA CYS A 179 -10.75 8.98 19.65
C CYS A 179 -9.49 8.32 20.24
N ALA A 180 -9.32 7.03 19.97
CA ALA A 180 -8.16 6.24 20.39
C ALA A 180 -6.94 6.46 19.46
N GLN A 181 -6.56 7.72 19.27
CA GLN A 181 -5.42 8.12 18.44
C GLN A 181 -4.60 9.20 19.17
N TYR A 182 -3.30 9.24 18.90
CA TYR A 182 -2.41 10.28 19.41
C TYR A 182 -2.04 11.24 18.29
N ARG A 183 -1.97 12.54 18.58
CA ARG A 183 -1.42 13.53 17.65
C ARG A 183 0.08 13.29 17.51
N LEU A 184 0.58 13.31 16.28
CA LEU A 184 2.00 13.27 15.97
C LEU A 184 2.74 14.44 16.66
N GLN A 185 2.11 15.62 16.69
CA GLN A 185 2.64 16.77 17.41
C GLN A 185 2.86 16.47 18.91
N TRP A 186 1.87 15.85 19.56
CA TRP A 186 1.97 15.46 20.97
C TRP A 186 3.07 14.43 21.21
N LEU A 187 3.20 13.42 20.34
CA LEU A 187 4.29 12.44 20.42
C LEU A 187 5.68 13.09 20.30
N ARG A 188 5.84 14.08 19.42
CA ARG A 188 7.10 14.83 19.28
C ARG A 188 7.44 15.63 20.54
N ASP A 189 6.46 16.29 21.12
CA ASP A 189 6.65 17.10 22.32
C ASP A 189 6.95 16.21 23.54
N LEU A 190 6.24 15.08 23.64
CA LEU A 190 6.49 14.03 24.63
C LEU A 190 7.92 13.48 24.48
N TYR A 191 8.34 13.09 23.28
CA TYR A 191 9.70 12.65 22.99
C TYR A 191 10.76 13.67 23.46
N SER A 192 10.57 14.94 23.08
CA SER A 192 11.49 16.03 23.42
C SER A 192 11.64 16.21 24.93
N ARG A 193 10.56 16.00 25.70
CA ARG A 193 10.61 16.02 27.16
C ARG A 193 11.29 14.79 27.74
N LEU A 194 11.00 13.59 27.21
CA LEU A 194 11.56 12.33 27.71
C LEU A 194 13.08 12.23 27.55
N ILE A 195 13.63 12.79 26.47
CA ILE A 195 15.10 12.84 26.30
C ILE A 195 15.77 13.78 27.31
N GLN A 196 15.10 14.84 27.77
CA GLN A 196 15.62 15.74 28.81
C GLN A 196 15.59 15.09 30.20
N THR A 197 14.62 14.22 30.45
CA THR A 197 14.49 13.47 31.71
C THR A 197 15.17 12.10 31.70
N ASN A 198 15.96 11.80 30.65
CA ASN A 198 16.67 10.53 30.46
C ASN A 198 15.76 9.28 30.47
N GLN A 199 14.48 9.41 30.13
CA GLN A 199 13.54 8.29 30.01
C GLN A 199 13.64 7.64 28.62
N PHE A 200 14.80 7.08 28.30
CA PHE A 200 15.16 6.71 26.92
C PHE A 200 14.32 5.60 26.29
N GLU A 201 13.82 4.64 27.06
CA GLU A 201 12.92 3.60 26.51
C GLU A 201 11.58 4.19 26.08
N CYS A 202 10.95 5.00 26.94
CA CYS A 202 9.72 5.72 26.61
C CYS A 202 9.95 6.66 25.42
N ALA A 203 11.10 7.34 25.38
CA ALA A 203 11.48 8.19 24.25
C ALA A 203 11.58 7.37 22.96
N ALA A 204 12.21 6.19 22.98
CA ALA A 204 12.29 5.32 21.82
C ALA A 204 10.90 4.86 21.33
N ARG A 205 9.99 4.47 22.24
CA ARG A 205 8.61 4.11 21.87
C ARG A 205 7.85 5.28 21.26
N ALA A 206 7.95 6.47 21.85
CA ALA A 206 7.33 7.69 21.33
C ALA A 206 7.87 8.07 19.94
N TYR A 207 9.20 7.99 19.77
CA TYR A 207 9.87 8.26 18.49
C TYR A 207 9.42 7.27 17.41
N LEU A 208 9.48 5.97 17.70
CA LEU A 208 9.10 4.93 16.75
C LEU A 208 7.63 5.03 16.36
N LEU A 209 6.73 5.24 17.32
CA LEU A 209 5.30 5.43 17.05
C LEU A 209 5.04 6.66 16.18
N HIS A 210 5.73 7.78 16.44
CA HIS A 210 5.67 8.96 15.58
C HIS A 210 6.20 8.66 14.17
N LEU A 211 7.32 7.95 14.07
CA LEU A 211 7.97 7.62 12.80
C LEU A 211 7.06 6.77 11.92
N VAL A 212 6.54 5.64 12.44
CA VAL A 212 5.63 4.78 11.68
C VAL A 212 4.29 5.46 11.41
N GLY A 213 3.78 6.27 12.35
CA GLY A 213 2.56 7.06 12.15
C GLY A 213 2.70 8.17 11.10
N SER A 214 3.92 8.59 10.79
CA SER A 214 4.24 9.54 9.73
C SER A 214 4.63 8.88 8.40
N THR A 215 4.77 7.55 8.38
CA THR A 215 5.27 6.79 7.24
C THR A 215 4.34 5.63 6.91
N ILE A 216 4.60 4.45 7.48
CA ILE A 216 3.89 3.19 7.24
C ILE A 216 2.38 3.30 7.51
N PHE A 217 2.00 3.84 8.67
CA PHE A 217 0.62 3.95 9.15
C PHE A 217 0.02 5.34 8.96
N ALA A 218 0.58 6.14 8.04
CA ALA A 218 -0.01 7.42 7.69
C ALA A 218 -1.38 7.20 7.04
N ASP A 219 -2.42 7.86 7.54
CA ASP A 219 -3.79 7.74 7.05
C ASP A 219 -4.36 9.12 6.64
N LYS A 220 -5.67 9.16 6.38
CA LYS A 220 -6.39 10.37 5.96
C LYS A 220 -6.55 11.40 7.10
N THR A 221 -6.14 11.12 8.34
CA THR A 221 -6.31 12.03 9.50
C THR A 221 -5.30 13.18 9.56
N HIS A 222 -4.30 13.18 8.66
CA HIS A 222 -3.21 14.16 8.52
C HIS A 222 -2.23 14.27 9.69
N THR A 223 -2.66 14.02 10.92
CA THR A 223 -1.96 14.49 12.12
C THR A 223 -1.94 13.49 13.25
N ARG A 224 -2.53 12.30 13.07
CA ARG A 224 -2.72 11.33 14.14
C ARG A 224 -2.22 9.95 13.74
N VAL A 225 -1.98 9.12 14.74
CA VAL A 225 -1.66 7.70 14.61
C VAL A 225 -2.54 6.92 15.58
N GLU A 226 -3.06 5.77 15.14
CA GLU A 226 -3.87 4.94 16.03
C GLU A 226 -3.07 4.43 17.22
N ALA A 227 -3.66 4.53 18.41
CA ALA A 227 -3.00 4.12 19.64
C ALA A 227 -2.67 2.62 19.67
N LYS A 228 -3.39 1.78 18.91
CA LYS A 228 -3.15 0.33 18.82
C LYS A 228 -1.73 -0.01 18.36
N TYR A 229 -1.10 0.83 17.54
CA TYR A 229 0.26 0.58 17.05
C TYR A 229 1.33 0.70 18.13
N ILE A 230 1.02 1.22 19.32
CA ILE A 230 1.95 1.18 20.45
C ILE A 230 2.35 -0.25 20.82
N SER A 231 1.46 -1.22 20.58
CA SER A 231 1.71 -2.65 20.85
C SER A 231 2.91 -3.22 20.08
N LEU A 232 3.26 -2.62 18.93
CA LEU A 232 4.48 -2.96 18.19
C LEU A 232 5.76 -2.65 18.96
N PHE A 233 5.72 -1.64 19.84
CA PHE A 233 6.88 -1.05 20.49
C PHE A 233 6.93 -1.27 22.01
N ILE A 234 5.95 -1.97 22.60
CA ILE A 234 5.97 -2.33 24.04
C ILE A 234 7.30 -3.02 24.36
N ASP A 235 7.64 -4.04 23.58
CA ASP A 235 8.93 -4.73 23.63
C ASP A 235 9.81 -4.29 22.45
N LEU A 236 10.69 -3.34 22.71
CA LEU A 236 11.59 -2.76 21.72
C LEU A 236 12.54 -3.81 21.10
N ALA A 237 12.91 -4.86 21.84
CA ALA A 237 13.77 -5.92 21.33
C ALA A 237 13.06 -6.79 20.28
N ARG A 238 11.72 -6.86 20.32
CA ARG A 238 10.93 -7.63 19.36
C ARG A 238 10.59 -6.89 18.07
N CYS A 239 10.82 -5.58 18.02
CA CYS A 239 10.52 -4.75 16.84
C CYS A 239 11.19 -5.27 15.55
N ARG A 240 12.42 -5.76 15.65
CA ARG A 240 13.20 -6.30 14.53
C ARG A 240 12.61 -7.54 13.86
N HIS A 241 11.66 -8.20 14.54
CA HIS A 241 11.08 -9.46 14.07
C HIS A 241 9.81 -9.25 13.25
N TYR A 242 9.32 -8.01 13.10
CA TYR A 242 8.19 -7.71 12.23
C TYR A 242 8.65 -7.50 10.79
N SER A 243 7.85 -7.99 9.84
CA SER A 243 8.02 -7.62 8.43
C SER A 243 7.51 -6.19 8.22
N TRP A 244 8.40 -5.21 8.40
CA TRP A 244 8.08 -3.80 8.22
C TRP A 244 7.78 -3.46 6.76
N ALA A 245 8.44 -4.15 5.81
CA ALA A 245 8.13 -3.96 4.39
C ALA A 245 6.70 -4.42 4.05
N ALA A 246 6.27 -5.59 4.56
CA ALA A 246 4.89 -6.04 4.38
C ALA A 246 3.90 -5.08 5.05
N ALA A 247 4.20 -4.56 6.25
CA ALA A 247 3.35 -3.57 6.90
C ALA A 247 3.19 -2.29 6.05
N ALA A 248 4.29 -1.77 5.50
CA ALA A 248 4.27 -0.61 4.60
C ALA A 248 3.44 -0.88 3.35
N LEU A 249 3.59 -2.08 2.77
CA LEU A 249 2.92 -2.43 1.53
C LEU A 249 1.41 -2.64 1.72
N VAL A 250 1.01 -3.34 2.79
CA VAL A 250 -0.41 -3.55 3.14
C VAL A 250 -1.13 -2.21 3.29
N PHE A 251 -0.58 -1.29 4.09
CA PHE A 251 -1.20 0.01 4.32
C PHE A 251 -1.21 0.88 3.05
N LEU A 252 -0.17 0.80 2.23
CA LEU A 252 -0.15 1.52 0.97
C LEU A 252 -1.22 0.98 0.01
N TYR A 253 -1.28 -0.33 -0.22
CA TYR A 253 -2.27 -0.97 -1.08
C TYR A 253 -3.70 -0.68 -0.65
N ASP A 254 -3.97 -0.74 0.65
CA ASP A 254 -5.29 -0.46 1.21
C ASP A 254 -5.72 1.00 0.96
N ASN A 255 -4.81 1.95 1.21
CA ASN A 255 -5.06 3.37 0.94
C ASN A 255 -5.22 3.65 -0.57
N MET A 256 -4.47 2.97 -1.44
CA MET A 256 -4.62 3.11 -2.89
C MET A 256 -5.94 2.51 -3.38
N GLY A 257 -6.37 1.38 -2.80
CA GLY A 257 -7.67 0.76 -3.08
C GLY A 257 -8.82 1.70 -2.75
N ASP A 258 -8.80 2.32 -1.58
CA ASP A 258 -9.74 3.38 -1.23
C ASP A 258 -9.64 4.59 -2.17
N GLY A 259 -8.41 4.98 -2.51
CA GLY A 259 -8.11 6.10 -3.41
C GLY A 259 -8.69 5.91 -4.82
N ALA A 260 -8.77 4.67 -5.29
CA ALA A 260 -9.30 4.30 -6.59
C ALA A 260 -10.84 4.34 -6.66
N VAL A 261 -11.53 4.41 -5.52
CA VAL A 261 -12.99 4.65 -5.47
C VAL A 261 -13.30 6.09 -5.84
N HIS A 262 -14.28 6.31 -6.74
CA HIS A 262 -14.61 7.63 -7.28
C HIS A 262 -14.89 8.69 -6.19
N ASP A 263 -15.67 8.32 -5.17
CA ASP A 263 -16.13 9.27 -4.15
C ASP A 263 -15.03 9.68 -3.17
N THR A 264 -13.91 8.95 -3.15
CA THR A 264 -12.77 9.28 -2.31
C THR A 264 -12.12 10.59 -2.78
N ARG A 265 -11.85 11.49 -1.84
CA ARG A 265 -11.23 12.81 -2.11
C ARG A 265 -9.84 12.98 -1.49
N GLN A 266 -9.44 12.05 -0.63
CA GLN A 266 -8.20 12.12 0.14
C GLN A 266 -7.45 10.79 0.07
N LEU A 267 -6.13 10.87 -0.03
CA LEU A 267 -5.25 9.71 -0.09
C LEU A 267 -4.23 9.76 1.04
N GLY A 268 -4.24 8.71 1.88
CA GLY A 268 -3.21 8.45 2.90
C GLY A 268 -2.22 7.40 2.41
N GLY A 269 -1.46 6.81 3.33
CA GLY A 269 -0.42 5.82 3.07
C GLY A 269 0.97 6.45 2.92
N TYR A 270 1.98 5.61 2.70
CA TYR A 270 3.36 6.04 2.61
C TYR A 270 3.68 6.65 1.23
N MET A 271 3.25 7.89 1.00
CA MET A 271 3.35 8.54 -0.33
C MET A 271 4.77 8.71 -0.88
N THR A 272 5.79 8.80 0.00
CA THR A 272 7.19 8.74 -0.42
C THR A 272 7.49 7.44 -1.16
N LEU A 273 7.04 6.29 -0.65
CA LEU A 273 7.26 4.99 -1.28
C LEU A 273 6.63 4.96 -2.68
N LEU A 274 5.36 5.35 -2.80
CA LEU A 274 4.66 5.39 -4.09
C LEU A 274 5.38 6.31 -5.08
N GLN A 275 5.70 7.54 -4.70
CA GLN A 275 6.31 8.49 -5.63
C GLN A 275 7.76 8.13 -5.99
N CYS A 276 8.55 7.59 -5.05
CA CYS A 276 9.89 7.10 -5.36
C CYS A 276 9.86 5.86 -6.26
N TRP A 277 8.89 4.95 -6.07
CA TRP A 277 8.67 3.83 -6.98
C TRP A 277 8.35 4.32 -8.40
N ILE A 278 7.47 5.32 -8.53
CA ILE A 278 7.19 5.94 -9.83
C ILE A 278 8.46 6.54 -10.45
N TYR A 279 9.32 7.18 -9.66
CA TYR A 279 10.58 7.79 -10.13
C TYR A 279 11.61 6.78 -10.65
N GLU A 280 11.67 5.59 -10.05
CA GLU A 280 12.54 4.50 -10.50
C GLU A 280 12.02 3.90 -11.83
N HIS A 281 10.73 3.56 -11.89
CA HIS A 281 10.18 2.81 -13.01
C HIS A 281 9.78 3.65 -14.23
N PHE A 282 9.39 4.92 -14.03
CA PHE A 282 8.82 5.78 -15.09
C PHE A 282 9.63 7.06 -15.31
N PRO A 283 10.90 6.93 -15.77
CA PRO A 283 11.83 8.03 -15.79
C PRO A 283 11.42 9.19 -16.71
N ARG A 284 10.61 8.91 -17.75
CA ARG A 284 10.20 9.89 -18.77
C ARG A 284 8.91 10.64 -18.42
N ILE A 285 8.14 10.16 -17.44
CA ILE A 285 6.85 10.76 -17.08
C ILE A 285 7.03 11.92 -16.09
N CYS A 286 7.95 11.76 -15.15
CA CYS A 286 7.99 12.57 -13.93
C CYS A 286 9.08 13.64 -13.98
N LYS A 287 8.75 14.84 -13.52
CA LYS A 287 9.75 15.87 -13.21
C LYS A 287 10.33 15.58 -11.83
N ARG A 288 11.56 15.05 -11.78
CA ARG A 288 12.27 14.73 -10.53
C ARG A 288 13.66 15.36 -10.47
N GLY A 289 14.15 15.62 -9.27
CA GLY A 289 15.56 15.90 -9.02
C GLY A 289 16.30 14.62 -8.69
N ASP A 290 17.50 14.48 -9.20
CA ASP A 290 18.40 13.38 -8.91
C ASP A 290 19.57 13.94 -8.07
N GLY A 291 19.68 13.49 -6.83
CA GLY A 291 20.75 13.82 -5.91
C GLY A 291 22.06 13.08 -6.21
N GLY A 292 22.05 12.16 -7.17
CA GLY A 292 23.20 11.35 -7.56
C GLY A 292 23.34 10.09 -6.71
N ALA A 293 24.58 9.62 -6.56
CA ALA A 293 24.87 8.39 -5.83
C ALA A 293 24.48 8.51 -4.36
N VAL A 294 23.70 7.55 -3.87
CA VAL A 294 23.32 7.44 -2.46
C VAL A 294 24.31 6.52 -1.75
N PRO A 295 24.87 6.92 -0.61
CA PRO A 295 25.67 6.02 0.21
C PRO A 295 24.89 4.75 0.59
N ALA A 296 25.51 3.58 0.54
CA ALA A 296 24.83 2.29 0.76
C ALA A 296 24.06 2.17 2.10
N HIS A 297 24.46 2.94 3.12
CA HIS A 297 23.77 2.94 4.43
C HIS A 297 22.49 3.80 4.46
N LEU A 298 22.24 4.61 3.43
CA LEU A 298 21.04 5.44 3.30
C LEU A 298 20.06 4.81 2.30
N PRO A 299 18.75 4.90 2.57
CA PRO A 299 17.73 4.40 1.66
C PRO A 299 17.84 4.98 0.26
N ARG A 300 17.65 4.15 -0.77
CA ARG A 300 17.66 4.60 -2.18
C ARG A 300 16.68 5.74 -2.45
N ALA A 301 15.56 5.80 -1.72
CA ALA A 301 14.62 6.93 -1.77
C ALA A 301 15.26 8.30 -1.51
N CYS A 302 16.38 8.37 -0.77
CA CYS A 302 17.13 9.61 -0.53
C CYS A 302 17.79 10.18 -1.79
N ARG A 303 17.88 9.41 -2.88
CA ARG A 303 18.33 9.89 -4.20
C ARG A 303 17.43 11.00 -4.73
N TRP A 304 16.13 10.92 -4.43
CA TRP A 304 15.14 11.69 -5.14
C TRP A 304 14.80 12.99 -4.43
N ILE A 305 14.80 14.08 -5.20
CA ILE A 305 14.33 15.39 -4.74
C ILE A 305 13.02 15.69 -5.46
N ALA A 306 11.95 15.87 -4.69
CA ALA A 306 10.66 16.24 -5.27
C ALA A 306 10.73 17.63 -5.90
N LYS A 307 10.22 17.75 -7.13
CA LYS A 307 10.08 19.01 -7.85
C LYS A 307 8.61 19.39 -7.94
N HIS A 308 8.34 20.66 -8.24
CA HIS A 308 6.98 21.12 -8.53
C HIS A 308 6.36 20.33 -9.67
N ALA A 309 5.04 20.16 -9.57
CA ALA A 309 4.24 19.45 -10.55
C ALA A 309 4.46 19.97 -11.97
N VAL A 310 4.28 19.09 -12.94
CA VAL A 310 4.31 19.45 -14.36
C VAL A 310 3.15 20.39 -14.67
N GLU A 311 3.38 21.36 -15.55
CA GLU A 311 2.35 22.25 -16.07
C GLU A 311 1.22 21.43 -16.72
N GLY A 312 -0.03 21.73 -16.38
CA GLY A 312 -1.22 20.94 -16.76
C GLY A 312 -1.58 19.81 -15.79
N GLY A 313 -0.75 19.51 -14.79
CA GLY A 313 -1.09 18.70 -13.62
C GLY A 313 -1.62 17.30 -13.96
N LEU A 314 -2.73 16.90 -13.33
CA LEU A 314 -3.36 15.58 -13.48
C LEU A 314 -3.63 15.22 -14.95
N VAL A 315 -4.20 16.15 -15.73
CA VAL A 315 -4.58 15.89 -17.13
C VAL A 315 -3.36 15.54 -17.97
N THR A 316 -2.25 16.28 -17.80
CA THR A 316 -0.99 16.00 -18.50
C THR A 316 -0.42 14.65 -18.10
N TYR A 317 -0.52 14.25 -16.83
CA TYR A 317 -0.07 12.94 -16.39
C TYR A 317 -0.94 11.80 -16.94
N ARG A 318 -2.27 11.97 -17.01
CA ARG A 318 -3.17 11.00 -17.68
C ARG A 318 -2.73 10.76 -19.12
N GLN A 319 -2.55 11.83 -19.90
CA GLN A 319 -2.10 11.75 -21.30
C GLN A 319 -0.75 11.04 -21.44
N ARG A 320 0.21 11.32 -20.55
CA ARG A 320 1.51 10.64 -20.55
C ARG A 320 1.38 9.15 -20.21
N LEU A 321 0.53 8.80 -19.25
CA LEU A 321 0.26 7.41 -18.88
C LEU A 321 -0.42 6.65 -20.02
N ASP A 322 -1.38 7.27 -20.70
CA ASP A 322 -2.07 6.68 -21.85
C ASP A 322 -1.15 6.43 -23.04
N ALA A 323 -0.14 7.29 -23.22
CA ALA A 323 0.85 7.17 -24.28
C ALA A 323 2.03 6.25 -23.93
N LEU A 324 2.03 5.58 -22.77
CA LEU A 324 3.17 4.76 -22.36
C LEU A 324 3.39 3.56 -23.27
N LEU A 325 4.62 3.43 -23.77
CA LEU A 325 5.10 2.23 -24.43
C LEU A 325 5.91 1.37 -23.48
N LEU A 326 6.08 0.09 -23.85
CA LEU A 326 6.85 -0.86 -23.05
C LEU A 326 8.31 -0.41 -22.83
N GLU A 327 8.88 0.29 -23.80
CA GLU A 327 10.26 0.81 -23.77
C GLU A 327 10.45 2.07 -22.92
N ASP A 328 9.36 2.72 -22.50
CA ASP A 328 9.41 3.88 -21.61
C ASP A 328 9.61 3.48 -20.14
N VAL A 329 9.49 2.18 -19.84
CA VAL A 329 9.44 1.62 -18.50
C VAL A 329 10.72 0.89 -18.16
N LEU A 330 11.30 1.23 -17.00
CA LEU A 330 12.41 0.48 -16.42
C LEU A 330 11.85 -0.59 -15.50
N PHE A 331 11.82 -1.84 -15.93
CA PHE A 331 11.26 -2.93 -15.11
C PHE A 331 12.19 -3.36 -13.98
N THR A 332 13.51 -3.29 -14.17
CA THR A 332 14.51 -3.73 -13.19
C THR A 332 15.40 -2.55 -12.77
N PRO A 333 14.85 -1.52 -12.10
CA PRO A 333 15.58 -0.29 -11.80
C PRO A 333 16.73 -0.49 -10.80
N TYR A 334 16.77 -1.63 -10.10
CA TYR A 334 17.72 -1.91 -9.03
C TYR A 334 18.90 -2.78 -9.43
N ASP A 335 19.00 -3.20 -10.69
CA ASP A 335 20.11 -4.04 -11.19
C ASP A 335 21.49 -3.42 -10.91
N ASP A 336 21.57 -2.08 -10.86
CA ASP A 336 22.77 -1.31 -10.57
C ASP A 336 23.19 -1.32 -9.09
N ASP A 337 22.34 -1.79 -8.18
CA ASP A 337 22.54 -1.74 -6.73
C ASP A 337 22.36 -3.10 -6.04
N ARG A 338 22.19 -4.18 -6.81
CA ARG A 338 22.04 -5.55 -6.27
C ARG A 338 23.24 -6.04 -5.46
N ALA A 339 24.41 -5.44 -5.64
CA ALA A 339 25.59 -5.74 -4.84
C ALA A 339 25.44 -5.26 -3.38
N ASN A 340 24.72 -4.15 -3.15
CA ASN A 340 24.47 -3.62 -1.82
C ASN A 340 23.12 -4.09 -1.26
N HIS A 341 22.13 -4.28 -2.15
CA HIS A 341 20.76 -4.70 -1.82
C HIS A 341 20.39 -5.94 -2.64
N PRO A 342 20.85 -7.14 -2.20
CA PRO A 342 20.54 -8.36 -2.90
C PRO A 342 19.04 -8.61 -2.93
N PHE A 343 18.57 -9.22 -4.01
CA PHE A 343 17.20 -9.68 -4.10
C PHE A 343 16.94 -10.74 -3.02
N GLU A 344 15.81 -10.62 -2.32
CA GLU A 344 15.39 -11.60 -1.32
C GLU A 344 14.22 -12.44 -1.85
N ASP A 345 14.35 -13.77 -1.82
CA ASP A 345 13.36 -14.70 -2.38
C ASP A 345 11.95 -14.51 -1.80
N ILE A 346 11.85 -14.05 -0.55
CA ILE A 346 10.56 -13.71 0.10
C ILE A 346 9.77 -12.66 -0.69
N SER A 347 10.42 -11.86 -1.54
CA SER A 347 9.77 -10.91 -2.43
C SER A 347 8.88 -11.56 -3.49
N MET A 348 9.10 -12.84 -3.78
CA MET A 348 8.26 -13.67 -4.65
C MET A 348 7.12 -14.38 -3.93
N PHE A 349 6.91 -14.13 -2.63
CA PHE A 349 5.75 -14.65 -1.91
C PHE A 349 4.46 -14.33 -2.67
N SER A 350 3.57 -15.32 -2.84
CA SER A 350 2.23 -15.09 -3.39
C SER A 350 1.17 -15.49 -2.35
N GLY A 351 0.17 -14.64 -2.17
CA GLY A 351 -0.89 -14.85 -1.20
C GLY A 351 -1.35 -13.53 -0.56
N TYR A 352 -1.65 -13.56 0.73
CA TYR A 352 -2.16 -12.39 1.45
C TYR A 352 -1.12 -11.82 2.40
N LEU A 353 -0.79 -10.55 2.23
CA LEU A 353 -0.06 -9.78 3.23
C LEU A 353 -1.05 -9.26 4.27
N ARG A 354 -0.61 -9.20 5.53
CA ARG A 354 -1.45 -8.81 6.66
C ARG A 354 -0.76 -7.81 7.57
N CYS A 355 -1.49 -6.79 7.99
CA CYS A 355 -1.03 -5.85 9.00
C CYS A 355 -2.22 -5.19 9.70
N GLY A 356 -2.28 -5.32 11.02
CA GLY A 356 -3.17 -4.52 11.85
C GLY A 356 -4.68 -4.71 11.60
N GLY A 357 -5.07 -5.92 11.15
CA GLY A 357 -6.46 -6.25 10.78
C GLY A 357 -6.78 -5.99 9.30
N VAL A 358 -5.84 -5.42 8.54
CA VAL A 358 -5.95 -5.24 7.09
C VAL A 358 -5.27 -6.42 6.39
N SER A 359 -5.88 -6.91 5.32
CA SER A 359 -5.31 -7.93 4.46
C SER A 359 -5.48 -7.54 3.00
N VAL A 360 -4.42 -7.68 2.22
CA VAL A 360 -4.41 -7.37 0.78
C VAL A 360 -3.79 -8.53 0.01
N PRO A 361 -4.27 -8.85 -1.20
CA PRO A 361 -3.61 -9.82 -2.06
C PRO A 361 -2.26 -9.27 -2.52
N TYR A 362 -1.27 -10.14 -2.62
CA TYR A 362 0.05 -9.86 -3.13
C TYR A 362 0.42 -10.97 -4.12
N LEU A 363 0.43 -10.60 -5.40
CA LEU A 363 0.47 -11.52 -6.54
C LEU A 363 1.62 -11.13 -7.49
N PRO A 364 2.89 -11.26 -7.06
CA PRO A 364 4.05 -10.84 -7.86
C PRO A 364 4.16 -11.57 -9.20
N GLU A 365 3.58 -12.76 -9.33
CA GLU A 365 3.48 -13.54 -10.57
C GLU A 365 2.73 -12.80 -11.70
N ARG A 366 1.90 -11.82 -11.36
CA ARG A 366 1.20 -10.98 -12.35
C ARG A 366 2.13 -9.90 -12.93
N CYS A 367 3.26 -9.65 -12.27
CA CYS A 367 4.20 -8.58 -12.58
C CYS A 367 5.64 -9.09 -12.85
N LEU A 368 5.80 -10.33 -13.34
CA LEU A 368 7.09 -11.02 -13.53
C LEU A 368 8.18 -10.24 -14.29
N ARG A 369 7.80 -9.26 -15.13
CA ARG A 369 8.76 -8.39 -15.82
C ARG A 369 9.60 -7.57 -14.84
N GLN A 370 9.05 -7.18 -13.70
CA GLN A 370 9.75 -6.43 -12.65
C GLN A 370 10.89 -7.21 -12.00
N PHE A 371 10.88 -8.54 -12.16
CA PHE A 371 11.90 -9.45 -11.64
C PHE A 371 12.86 -9.95 -12.75
N GLY A 372 12.87 -9.30 -13.92
CA GLY A 372 13.73 -9.67 -15.05
C GLY A 372 13.27 -10.89 -15.85
N HIS A 373 12.17 -11.55 -15.47
CA HIS A 373 11.65 -12.75 -16.15
C HIS A 373 10.81 -12.43 -17.39
N ARG A 374 11.40 -11.74 -18.38
CA ARG A 374 10.69 -11.26 -19.59
C ARG A 374 10.03 -12.39 -20.41
N ARG A 375 10.74 -13.51 -20.64
CA ARG A 375 10.23 -14.66 -21.41
C ARG A 375 9.14 -15.41 -20.66
N THR A 376 9.31 -15.65 -19.36
CA THR A 376 8.31 -16.30 -18.53
C THR A 376 7.04 -15.48 -18.45
N ALA A 377 7.15 -14.15 -18.30
CA ALA A 377 6.00 -13.25 -18.31
C ALA A 377 5.23 -13.29 -19.65
N GLU A 378 5.93 -13.40 -20.79
CA GLU A 378 5.31 -13.53 -22.10
C GLU A 378 4.57 -14.87 -22.26
N LEU A 379 5.17 -15.96 -21.79
CA LEU A 379 4.57 -17.30 -21.82
C LEU A 379 3.36 -17.41 -20.89
N VAL A 380 3.45 -16.89 -19.66
CA VAL A 380 2.32 -16.83 -18.71
C VAL A 380 1.19 -15.98 -19.29
N ARG A 381 1.48 -14.81 -19.86
CA ARG A 381 0.45 -13.97 -20.51
C ARG A 381 -0.22 -14.69 -21.69
N ARG A 382 0.55 -15.41 -22.50
CA ARG A 382 -0.01 -16.24 -23.59
C ARG A 382 -0.85 -17.38 -23.03
N GLY A 383 -0.43 -18.00 -21.93
CA GLY A 383 -1.20 -19.02 -21.22
C GLY A 383 -2.53 -18.49 -20.68
N ILE A 384 -2.52 -17.37 -19.94
CA ILE A 384 -3.73 -16.73 -19.39
C ILE A 384 -4.73 -16.36 -20.50
N ASN A 385 -4.25 -15.76 -21.60
CA ASN A 385 -5.10 -15.40 -22.73
C ASN A 385 -5.69 -16.61 -23.49
N LEU A 386 -5.15 -17.82 -23.29
CA LEU A 386 -5.67 -19.06 -23.86
C LEU A 386 -6.72 -19.73 -22.94
N VAL A 387 -6.85 -19.28 -21.68
CA VAL A 387 -7.64 -19.94 -20.61
C VAL A 387 -8.97 -19.24 -20.34
N GLU A 388 -9.23 -18.06 -20.94
CA GLU A 388 -10.46 -17.27 -20.74
C GLU A 388 -11.82 -18.01 -20.88
N PRO A 389 -12.00 -19.15 -21.60
CA PRO A 389 -13.32 -19.79 -21.67
C PRO A 389 -13.58 -20.94 -20.67
N PHE A 390 -12.62 -21.41 -19.86
CA PHE A 390 -12.83 -22.67 -19.12
C PHE A 390 -12.50 -22.58 -17.62
N SER A 391 -13.54 -22.74 -16.79
CA SER A 391 -13.52 -22.77 -15.32
C SER A 391 -12.82 -23.98 -14.70
N GLU A 392 -12.23 -24.87 -15.49
CA GLU A 392 -11.65 -26.15 -15.04
C GLU A 392 -10.10 -26.15 -14.97
N ILE A 393 -9.43 -25.03 -15.23
CA ILE A 393 -7.95 -24.96 -15.37
C ILE A 393 -7.19 -24.85 -14.04
N TYR A 394 -7.73 -25.41 -12.95
CA TYR A 394 -6.96 -25.62 -11.72
C TYR A 394 -5.97 -26.78 -11.84
N GLU A 395 -6.27 -27.80 -12.65
CA GLU A 395 -5.38 -28.98 -12.80
C GLU A 395 -4.22 -28.74 -13.79
N ILE A 396 -4.42 -27.98 -14.87
CA ILE A 396 -3.38 -27.73 -15.89
C ILE A 396 -2.30 -26.75 -15.37
N LEU A 397 -2.67 -25.77 -14.55
CA LEU A 397 -1.70 -24.88 -13.90
C LEU A 397 -0.90 -25.60 -12.80
N SER A 398 -1.45 -26.66 -12.21
CA SER A 398 -0.74 -27.54 -11.27
C SER A 398 0.33 -28.40 -11.97
N GLU A 399 0.07 -28.87 -13.21
CA GLU A 399 1.06 -29.60 -14.01
C GLU A 399 2.20 -28.70 -14.57
N LEU A 400 1.93 -27.43 -14.87
CA LEU A 400 2.98 -26.48 -15.29
C LEU A 400 3.95 -26.11 -14.15
N CYS A 401 3.50 -26.16 -12.90
CA CYS A 401 4.35 -26.03 -11.72
C CYS A 401 5.32 -27.22 -11.53
N LEU A 402 5.05 -28.38 -12.14
CA LEU A 402 5.93 -29.56 -12.07
C LEU A 402 7.01 -29.60 -13.16
N MET A 403 6.99 -28.70 -14.16
CA MET A 403 7.95 -28.71 -15.28
C MET A 403 9.11 -27.72 -15.17
N TYR A 404 9.13 -26.84 -14.15
CA TYR A 404 10.17 -25.81 -14.00
C TYR A 404 10.98 -25.91 -12.69
N ASP A 405 11.08 -27.11 -12.12
CA ASP A 405 12.22 -27.43 -11.24
C ASP A 405 13.52 -27.44 -12.07
N VAL A 406 14.33 -26.38 -11.94
CA VAL A 406 15.81 -26.32 -11.82
C VAL A 406 16.23 -24.87 -11.57
#